data_AF-A0A376P7E3-F1
#
_entry.id   AF-A0A376P7E3-F1
#
_cell.length_a   1.000
_cell.length_b   1.000
_cell.length_c   1.000
_cell.angle_alpha   90.00
_cell.angle_beta   90.00
_cell.angle_gamma   90.00
#
_symmetry.space_group_name_H-M   'P 1'
#
loop_
_entity.id
_entity.type
_entity.pdbx_description
1 polymer ?
#
loop_
_entity_poly.entity_id
_entity_poly.type
_entity_poly.pdbx_seq_one_letter_code
_entity_poly.pdbx_strand_id
1 'polypeptide(L)' 'MLNDDEEELLMQEWSLGDYDNGENGCPHCGRYRLCICQNGKHRCEKCNWSPELNDYVPIEW' A
#
# COMPACT_ATOMS: atom_id res chain seq x y z
N MET A 1 15.35 -7.35 11.95
CA MET A 1 15.36 -8.03 10.65
C MET A 1 14.24 -9.03 10.71
N LEU A 2 13.31 -8.93 9.77
CA LEU A 2 12.31 -9.97 9.55
C LEU A 2 13.06 -11.21 9.03
N ASN A 3 12.51 -12.39 9.27
CA ASN A 3 12.98 -13.59 8.58
C ASN A 3 12.36 -13.68 7.18
N ASP A 4 12.90 -14.57 6.34
CA ASP A 4 12.47 -14.71 4.94
C ASP A 4 10.95 -14.95 4.81
N ASP A 5 10.36 -15.77 5.69
CA ASP A 5 8.91 -16.06 5.68
C ASP A 5 8.08 -14.82 6.05
N GLU A 6 8.55 -14.02 7.02
CA GLU A 6 7.91 -12.77 7.44
C GLU A 6 7.97 -11.71 6.33
N GLU A 7 9.08 -11.62 5.60
CA GLU A 7 9.21 -10.71 4.45
C GLU A 7 8.28 -11.11 3.30
N GLU A 8 8.18 -12.42 3.00
CA GLU A 8 7.28 -12.93 1.95
C GLU A 8 5.81 -12.64 2.29
N LEU A 9 5.40 -12.91 3.53
CA LEU A 9 4.05 -12.60 4.01
C LEU A 9 3.76 -11.11 3.92
N LEU A 10 4.70 -10.26 4.32
CA LEU A 10 4.52 -8.81 4.27
C LEU A 10 4.41 -8.31 2.82
N MET A 11 5.22 -8.85 1.91
CA MET A 11 5.11 -8.56 0.47
C MET A 11 3.76 -9.00 -0.10
N GLN A 12 3.25 -10.17 0.31
CA GLN A 12 1.95 -10.66 -0.12
C GLN A 12 0.81 -9.78 0.40
N GLU A 13 0.80 -9.46 1.70
CA GLU A 13 -0.22 -8.63 2.35
C GLU A 13 -0.35 -7.26 1.69
N TRP A 14 0.80 -6.66 1.35
CA TRP A 14 0.86 -5.34 0.73
C TRP A 14 0.88 -5.36 -0.79
N SER A 15 0.77 -6.52 -1.44
CA SER A 15 0.72 -6.59 -2.91
C SER A 15 -0.39 -5.69 -3.48
N LEU A 16 -0.11 -5.03 -4.61
CA LEU A 16 -1.05 -4.10 -5.22
C LEU A 16 -2.19 -4.89 -5.86
N GLY A 17 -3.42 -4.67 -5.36
CA GLY A 17 -4.64 -5.18 -5.97
C GLY A 17 -5.29 -4.15 -6.91
N ASP A 18 -6.62 -4.10 -6.89
CA ASP A 18 -7.39 -3.20 -7.74
C ASP A 18 -7.23 -1.74 -7.32
N TYR A 19 -7.36 -0.82 -8.28
CA TYR A 19 -7.38 0.60 -7.99
C TYR A 19 -8.66 0.98 -7.24
N ASP A 20 -8.50 1.60 -6.08
CA ASP A 20 -9.58 2.21 -5.30
C ASP A 20 -9.12 3.61 -4.86
N ASN A 21 -9.39 4.58 -5.73
CA ASN A 21 -8.86 5.94 -5.59
C ASN A 21 -9.73 6.85 -4.70
N GLY A 22 -10.93 6.41 -4.33
CA GLY A 22 -11.97 7.32 -3.86
C GLY A 22 -12.18 8.50 -4.82
N GLU A 23 -12.62 9.65 -4.28
CA GLU A 23 -12.90 10.85 -5.06
C GLU A 23 -11.63 11.65 -5.41
N ASN A 24 -10.65 11.68 -4.51
CA ASN A 24 -9.50 12.60 -4.58
C ASN A 24 -8.14 11.92 -4.84
N GLY A 25 -8.12 10.60 -5.06
CA GLY A 25 -6.87 9.84 -5.22
C GLY A 25 -6.08 9.72 -3.92
N CYS A 26 -4.77 9.47 -4.04
CA CYS A 26 -3.88 9.35 -2.88
C CYS A 26 -3.82 10.69 -2.11
N PRO A 27 -4.12 10.72 -0.79
CA PRO A 27 -4.15 11.97 -0.03
C PRO A 27 -2.76 12.59 0.18
N HIS A 28 -1.69 11.82 0.02
CA HIS A 28 -0.32 12.30 0.19
C HIS A 28 0.27 12.92 -1.08
N CYS A 29 0.08 12.28 -2.25
CA CYS A 29 0.70 12.74 -3.51
C CYS A 29 -0.29 13.26 -4.56
N GLY A 30 -1.60 13.17 -4.31
CA GLY A 30 -2.67 13.65 -5.20
C GLY A 30 -2.88 12.84 -6.48
N ARG A 31 -2.21 11.69 -6.64
CA ARG A 31 -2.34 10.85 -7.84
C ARG A 31 -3.42 9.80 -7.67
N TYR A 32 -4.15 9.53 -8.75
CA TYR A 32 -5.13 8.44 -8.86
C TYR A 32 -4.42 7.10 -9.10
N ARG A 33 -3.59 6.69 -8.13
CA ARG A 33 -2.90 5.39 -8.09
C ARG A 33 -2.95 4.76 -6.70
N LEU A 34 -4.07 4.91 -6.00
CA LEU A 34 -4.33 4.24 -4.74
C LEU A 34 -4.96 2.87 -5.05
N CYS A 35 -4.40 1.81 -4.49
CA CYS A 35 -4.86 0.44 -4.67
C CYS A 35 -5.27 -0.15 -3.33
N ILE A 36 -6.27 -1.03 -3.32
CA ILE A 36 -6.57 -1.88 -2.18
C ILE A 36 -5.67 -3.13 -2.22
N CYS A 37 -5.02 -3.44 -1.11
CA CYS A 37 -4.10 -4.57 -0.96
C CYS A 37 -4.81 -5.83 -0.43
N GLN A 38 -4.11 -6.97 -0.40
CA GLN A 38 -4.67 -8.25 0.09
C GLN A 38 -5.08 -8.20 1.56
N ASN A 39 -4.39 -7.38 2.37
CA ASN A 39 -4.76 -7.12 3.75
C ASN A 39 -5.98 -6.18 3.91
N GLY A 40 -6.60 -5.74 2.81
CA GLY A 40 -7.76 -4.86 2.78
C GLY A 40 -7.48 -3.37 3.02
N LYS A 41 -6.21 -2.97 3.19
CA LYS A 41 -5.79 -1.57 3.35
C LYS A 41 -5.37 -0.97 2.01
N HIS A 42 -5.34 0.35 1.94
CA HIS A 42 -4.89 1.05 0.77
C HIS A 42 -3.38 1.31 0.78
N ARG A 43 -2.80 1.29 -0.42
CA ARG A 43 -1.41 1.63 -0.69
C ARG A 43 -1.32 2.38 -2.01
N CYS A 44 -0.62 3.51 -2.01
CA CYS A 44 -0.36 4.23 -3.25
C CYS A 44 0.78 3.58 -4.02
N GLU A 45 0.53 3.11 -5.24
CA GLU A 45 1.56 2.55 -6.14
C GLU A 45 2.71 3.54 -6.37
N LYS A 46 2.43 4.86 -6.37
CA LYS A 46 3.46 5.86 -6.68
C LYS A 46 4.39 6.17 -5.51
N CYS A 47 3.84 6.29 -4.31
CA CYS A 47 4.57 6.84 -3.16
C CYS A 47 4.52 5.97 -1.92
N ASN A 48 3.93 4.76 -2.00
CA ASN A 48 3.79 3.81 -0.91
C ASN A 48 3.02 4.32 0.33
N TRP A 49 2.27 5.42 0.21
CA TRP A 49 1.45 5.92 1.32
C TRP A 49 0.20 5.07 1.56
N SER A 50 -0.13 4.82 2.83
CA SER A 50 -1.37 4.18 3.28
C SER A 50 -2.18 5.13 4.17
N PRO A 51 -3.40 5.53 3.76
CA PRO A 51 -4.31 6.34 4.59
C PRO A 51 -4.63 5.71 5.95
N GLU A 52 -4.80 4.38 6.00
CA GLU A 52 -5.17 3.66 7.22
C GLU A 52 -4.04 3.57 8.23
N LEU A 53 -2.79 3.56 7.77
CA LEU A 53 -1.62 3.68 8.64
C LEU A 53 -1.34 5.14 9.01
N ASN A 54 -1.84 6.08 8.19
CA ASN A 54 -1.40 7.46 8.18
C ASN A 54 0.15 7.56 8.08
N ASP A 55 0.74 6.65 7.30
CA ASP A 55 2.18 6.52 7.07
C ASP A 55 2.46 5.74 5.78
N TYR A 56 3.74 5.58 5.43
CA TYR A 56 4.19 4.70 4.37
C TYR A 56 4.07 3.23 4.76
N VAL A 57 3.77 2.37 3.78
CA VAL A 57 3.70 0.92 3.99
C VAL A 57 5.09 0.37 4.32
N PRO A 58 5.18 -0.66 5.18
CA PRO A 58 6.46 -1.20 5.65
C PRO A 58 7.13 -2.16 4.65
N ILE A 59 7.05 -1.86 3.35
CA ILE A 59 7.72 -2.62 2.30
C ILE A 59 8.59 -1.69 1.47
N GLU A 60 9.82 -2.12 1.19
CA GLU A 60 10.71 -1.45 0.25
C GLU A 60 10.78 -2.27 -1.05
N TRP A 61 10.91 -1.56 -2.18
CA TRP A 61 11.00 -2.13 -3.53
C TRP A 61 12.41 -1.98 -4.07
#